data_AF-A0A4Y7RG03-F1
#
_entry.id   AF-A0A4Y7RG03-F1
#
_cell.length_a   1.000
_cell.length_b   1.000
_cell.length_c   1.000
_cell.angle_alpha   90.00
_cell.angle_beta   90.00
_cell.angle_gamma   90.00
#
_symmetry.space_group_name_H-M   'P 1'
#
loop_
_entity.id
_entity.type
_entity.pdbx_description
1 polymer ?
#
loop_
_entity_poly.entity_id
_entity_poly.type
_entity_poly.pdbx_seq_one_letter_code
_entity_poly.pdbx_strand_id
1 'polypeptide(L)'
;MGEFQKHGTMVIFLLVMICSLSLAGCGTGLGAKDLAGGVQVALHATENTEFPGRLAVLKQGDLWVLESGREPLRLTGDGCSSSPAWSPDGQWLLFYKYDPAEKWSRNYSLWVARADGGGVFGLEPGGQVLDARWSPAANSIAYLIVKPGESVRSGEFKLADVGDKGPGEPLLLKEASEKIVNFCWVPAGDRLVYTTAAENPNVKESPAIKVMPARGGEAETILALEPEFSPEAGHPP
;
A
#
# COMPACT_ATOMS: atom_id res chain seq x y z
N MET A 1 60.16 16.38 9.08
CA MET A 1 61.47 16.51 8.40
C MET A 1 61.69 15.21 7.63
N GLY A 2 61.34 15.06 6.35
CA GLY A 2 61.09 16.03 5.29
C GLY A 2 62.23 15.99 4.29
N GLU A 3 62.29 14.95 3.46
CA GLU A 3 63.15 14.91 2.27
C GLU A 3 62.27 14.93 1.00
N PHE A 4 62.49 15.98 0.20
CA PHE A 4 61.86 16.26 -1.08
C PHE A 4 62.92 16.09 -2.17
N GLN A 5 62.69 15.26 -3.18
CA GLN A 5 63.20 15.47 -4.55
C GLN A 5 62.19 14.90 -5.56
N LYS A 6 61.58 15.78 -6.36
CA LYS A 6 61.80 15.99 -7.83
C LYS A 6 60.96 15.03 -8.69
N HIS A 7 59.85 15.53 -9.24
CA HIS A 7 59.70 16.13 -10.58
C HIS A 7 59.56 15.12 -11.72
N GLY A 8 58.35 15.11 -12.31
CA GLY A 8 58.13 15.07 -13.76
C GLY A 8 58.32 13.75 -14.48
N THR A 9 57.22 13.17 -14.98
CA THR A 9 56.87 13.13 -16.41
C THR A 9 55.79 12.06 -16.63
N MET A 10 54.64 12.53 -17.10
CA MET A 10 53.53 11.72 -17.59
C MET A 10 53.93 11.07 -18.92
N VAL A 11 53.94 9.73 -19.00
CA VAL A 11 54.04 9.00 -20.27
C VAL A 11 52.89 8.00 -20.35
N ILE A 12 51.99 8.28 -21.29
CA ILE A 12 50.85 7.48 -21.71
C ILE A 12 51.38 6.32 -22.56
N PHE A 13 51.10 5.06 -22.16
CA PHE A 13 51.28 3.91 -23.03
C PHE A 13 49.95 3.59 -23.72
N LEU A 14 49.86 4.02 -24.99
CA LEU A 14 48.82 3.68 -25.95
C LEU A 14 49.17 2.33 -26.59
N LEU A 15 48.38 1.29 -26.33
CA LEU A 15 48.52 0.00 -27.02
C LEU A 15 47.49 -0.06 -28.15
N VAL A 16 47.97 0.19 -29.36
CA VAL A 16 47.26 0.04 -30.63
C VAL A 16 47.51 -1.38 -31.14
N MET A 17 46.44 -2.17 -31.32
CA MET A 17 46.47 -3.41 -32.11
C MET A 17 45.47 -3.25 -33.26
N ILE A 18 46.00 -3.33 -34.47
CA ILE A 18 45.37 -2.99 -35.76
C ILE A 18 44.81 -4.26 -36.42
N CYS A 19 43.56 -4.11 -36.89
CA CYS A 19 42.89 -4.67 -38.08
C CYS A 19 43.05 -6.13 -38.55
N SER A 20 41.89 -6.75 -38.81
CA SER A 20 41.45 -7.15 -40.16
C SER A 20 39.91 -7.29 -40.17
N LEU A 21 39.17 -6.32 -40.72
CA LEU A 21 38.61 -6.23 -42.09
C LEU A 21 37.71 -7.39 -42.53
N SER A 22 36.39 -7.17 -42.55
CA SER A 22 35.62 -7.07 -43.81
C SER A 22 34.18 -6.60 -43.55
N LEU A 23 33.72 -5.67 -44.40
CA LEU A 23 32.36 -5.16 -44.46
C LEU A 23 31.41 -6.13 -45.18
N ALA A 24 30.13 -5.92 -44.91
CA ALA A 24 28.95 -6.13 -45.74
C ALA A 24 28.16 -7.44 -45.53
N GLY A 25 26.88 -7.24 -45.18
CA GLY A 25 25.87 -8.27 -45.22
C GLY A 25 24.55 -7.82 -44.60
N CYS A 26 23.83 -6.90 -45.24
CA CYS A 26 22.37 -6.88 -45.11
C CYS A 26 21.89 -8.24 -45.61
N GLY A 27 21.33 -9.05 -44.71
CA GLY A 27 20.84 -10.39 -45.01
C GLY A 27 19.63 -10.67 -44.14
N THR A 28 18.45 -10.37 -44.67
CA THR A 28 17.18 -10.94 -44.22
C THR A 28 17.32 -12.46 -44.19
N GLY A 29 17.17 -13.04 -43.00
CA GLY A 29 17.23 -14.48 -42.77
C GLY A 29 16.20 -14.88 -41.73
N LEU A 30 15.01 -15.23 -42.22
CA LEU A 30 13.94 -15.92 -41.51
C LEU A 30 14.48 -17.09 -40.68
N GLY A 31 14.10 -17.19 -39.40
CA GLY A 31 14.47 -18.37 -38.63
C GLY A 31 14.29 -18.32 -37.12
N ALA A 32 13.23 -17.70 -36.60
CA ALA A 32 12.75 -18.03 -35.26
C ALA A 32 11.23 -18.06 -35.28
N LYS A 33 10.67 -19.19 -35.75
CA LYS A 33 9.35 -19.61 -35.29
C LYS A 33 9.54 -20.05 -33.85
N ASP A 34 9.29 -19.14 -32.92
CA ASP A 34 8.95 -19.53 -31.56
C ASP A 34 7.51 -19.14 -31.28
N LEU A 35 6.69 -20.18 -31.13
CA LEU A 35 5.28 -20.14 -30.81
C LEU A 35 5.13 -19.81 -29.32
N ALA A 36 5.33 -18.55 -28.97
CA ALA A 36 4.80 -17.98 -27.75
C ALA A 36 3.89 -16.82 -28.15
N GLY A 37 2.58 -17.08 -28.23
CA GLY A 37 1.55 -16.07 -28.54
C GLY A 37 1.37 -15.03 -27.44
N GLY A 38 2.47 -14.48 -26.92
CA GLY A 38 2.45 -13.29 -26.09
C GLY A 38 2.32 -12.09 -26.99
N VAL A 39 1.20 -11.38 -26.88
CA VAL A 39 1.06 -10.05 -27.47
C VAL A 39 2.18 -9.18 -26.88
N GLN A 40 3.19 -8.87 -27.68
CA GLN A 40 4.20 -7.87 -27.36
C GLN A 40 3.51 -6.51 -27.43
N VAL A 41 3.02 -6.00 -26.29
CA VAL A 41 2.53 -4.63 -26.19
C VAL A 41 3.76 -3.72 -26.06
N ALA A 42 4.19 -3.14 -27.17
CA ALA A 42 5.13 -2.03 -27.13
C ALA A 42 4.38 -0.79 -26.58
N LEU A 43 4.68 -0.41 -25.34
CA LEU A 43 4.24 0.88 -24.80
C LEU A 43 5.08 1.98 -25.46
N HIS A 44 4.57 2.54 -26.55
CA HIS A 44 5.11 3.76 -27.12
C HIS A 44 4.60 4.93 -26.27
N ALA A 45 5.49 5.56 -25.50
CA ALA A 45 5.19 6.83 -24.86
C ALA A 45 4.97 7.88 -25.96
N THR A 46 3.71 8.15 -26.29
CA THR A 46 3.34 9.23 -27.21
C THR A 46 3.57 10.55 -26.49
N GLU A 47 4.17 11.53 -27.18
CA GLU A 47 4.52 12.88 -26.67
C GLU A 47 3.32 13.73 -26.20
N ASN A 48 2.12 13.15 -26.12
CA ASN A 48 0.92 13.78 -25.59
C ASN A 48 0.59 13.15 -24.21
N THR A 49 1.10 13.75 -23.14
CA THR A 49 0.77 13.39 -21.74
C THR A 49 -0.56 14.02 -21.31
N GLU A 50 -1.59 13.93 -22.15
CA GLU A 50 -2.95 14.29 -21.76
C GLU A 50 -3.66 13.05 -21.23
N PHE A 51 -4.17 13.14 -19.99
CA PHE A 51 -4.97 12.08 -19.40
C PHE A 51 -6.16 12.69 -18.63
N PRO A 52 -7.31 12.00 -18.60
CA PRO A 52 -8.46 12.49 -17.86
C PRO A 52 -8.22 12.38 -16.35
N GLY A 53 -8.51 13.46 -15.62
CA GLY A 53 -8.55 13.46 -14.16
C GLY A 53 -7.18 13.64 -13.48
N ARG A 54 -7.08 13.12 -12.26
CA ARG A 54 -5.90 13.24 -11.38
C ARG A 54 -5.34 11.86 -11.04
N LEU A 55 -4.03 11.76 -11.00
CA LEU A 55 -3.31 10.56 -10.58
C LEU A 55 -2.56 10.85 -9.28
N ALA A 56 -2.63 9.90 -8.34
CA ALA A 56 -1.73 9.86 -7.19
C ALA A 56 -0.60 8.88 -7.49
N VAL A 57 0.64 9.33 -7.42
CA VAL A 57 1.82 8.55 -7.81
C VAL A 57 2.86 8.59 -6.70
N LEU A 58 3.48 7.44 -6.46
CA LEU A 58 4.66 7.35 -5.61
C LEU A 58 5.92 7.47 -6.46
N LYS A 59 6.77 8.44 -6.15
CA LYS A 59 8.09 8.62 -6.77
C LYS A 59 9.13 8.73 -5.68
N GLN A 60 10.06 7.77 -5.64
CA GLN A 60 11.10 7.68 -4.60
C GLN A 60 10.54 7.68 -3.16
N GLY A 61 9.35 7.09 -2.98
CA GLY A 61 8.66 7.06 -1.69
C GLY A 61 7.94 8.35 -1.33
N ASP A 62 7.92 9.37 -2.19
CA ASP A 62 7.08 10.55 -2.00
C ASP A 62 5.78 10.45 -2.75
N LEU A 63 4.73 11.03 -2.17
CA LEU A 63 3.42 11.16 -2.77
C LEU A 63 3.34 12.42 -3.64
N TRP A 64 2.91 12.21 -4.88
CA TRP A 64 2.70 13.25 -5.88
C TRP A 64 1.29 13.18 -6.44
N VAL A 65 0.75 14.33 -6.81
CA VAL A 65 -0.47 14.47 -7.62
C VAL A 65 -0.08 14.97 -9.00
N LEU A 66 -0.54 14.25 -10.02
CA LEU A 66 -0.44 14.64 -11.43
C LEU A 66 -1.82 14.99 -11.95
N GLU A 67 -1.91 16.09 -12.69
CA GLU A 67 -3.12 16.54 -13.37
C GLU A 67 -2.73 17.02 -14.77
N SER A 68 -3.47 16.59 -15.79
CA SER A 68 -3.17 16.94 -17.19
C SER A 68 -3.16 18.46 -17.38
N GLY A 69 -2.09 18.98 -17.98
CA GLY A 69 -1.91 20.43 -18.20
C GLY A 69 -1.49 21.24 -16.97
N ARG A 70 -1.17 20.59 -15.84
CA ARG A 70 -0.62 21.25 -14.64
C ARG A 70 0.74 20.68 -14.26
N GLU A 71 1.52 21.51 -13.57
CA GLU A 71 2.79 21.07 -12.99
C GLU A 71 2.55 19.99 -11.92
N PRO A 72 3.37 18.92 -11.88
CA PRO A 72 3.32 17.90 -10.84
C PRO A 72 3.44 18.49 -9.44
N LEU A 73 2.50 18.14 -8.55
CA LEU A 73 2.48 18.62 -7.18
C LEU A 73 3.03 17.55 -6.23
N ARG A 74 4.13 17.85 -5.54
CA ARG A 74 4.68 17.01 -4.47
C ARG A 74 3.94 17.29 -3.16
N LEU A 75 3.36 16.27 -2.55
CA LEU A 75 2.65 16.38 -1.27
C LEU A 75 3.53 16.02 -0.06
N THR A 76 4.48 15.10 -0.22
CA THR A 76 5.39 14.66 0.85
C THR A 76 6.85 14.79 0.45
N GLY A 77 7.74 14.91 1.42
CA GLY A 77 9.16 15.22 1.19
C GLY A 77 10.17 14.24 1.80
N ASP A 78 9.71 13.21 2.51
CA ASP A 78 10.54 12.35 3.35
C ASP A 78 10.84 10.98 2.75
N GLY A 79 10.30 10.66 1.56
CA GLY A 79 10.55 9.40 0.86
C GLY A 79 9.99 8.17 1.57
N CYS A 80 9.02 8.33 2.48
CA CYS A 80 8.52 7.25 3.34
C CYS A 80 7.04 6.90 3.14
N SER A 81 6.41 7.38 2.07
CA SER A 81 4.99 7.22 1.77
C SER A 81 4.71 5.99 0.91
N SER A 82 3.59 5.31 1.16
CA SER A 82 3.14 4.15 0.39
C SER A 82 1.61 4.02 0.28
N SER A 83 1.18 3.23 -0.71
CA SER A 83 -0.21 2.82 -0.96
C SER A 83 -1.27 3.94 -0.87
N PRO A 84 -1.17 4.99 -1.70
CA PRO A 84 -2.13 6.10 -1.65
C PRO A 84 -3.52 5.69 -2.17
N ALA A 85 -4.57 6.26 -1.58
CA ALA A 85 -5.95 6.09 -2.00
C ALA A 85 -6.73 7.42 -1.94
N TRP A 86 -7.46 7.73 -3.01
CA TRP A 86 -8.30 8.93 -3.10
C TRP A 86 -9.54 8.83 -2.22
N SER A 87 -9.92 9.95 -1.59
CA SER A 87 -11.25 10.11 -1.02
C SER A 87 -12.33 10.13 -2.11
N PRO A 88 -13.60 9.82 -1.78
CA PRO A 88 -14.70 9.83 -2.76
C PRO A 88 -14.93 11.17 -3.45
N ASP A 89 -14.69 12.28 -2.74
CA ASP A 89 -14.78 13.63 -3.30
C ASP A 89 -13.51 14.07 -4.06
N GLY A 90 -12.46 13.25 -4.03
CA GLY A 90 -11.16 13.55 -4.61
C GLY A 90 -10.41 14.72 -3.96
N GLN A 91 -10.80 15.21 -2.80
CA GLN A 91 -10.07 16.32 -2.15
C GLN A 91 -8.91 15.86 -1.28
N TRP A 92 -8.88 14.57 -0.93
CA TRP A 92 -7.93 13.99 0.00
C TRP A 92 -7.29 12.72 -0.54
N LEU A 93 -6.09 12.45 -0.05
CA LEU A 93 -5.37 11.19 -0.23
C LEU A 93 -5.06 10.59 1.13
N LEU A 94 -5.49 9.35 1.35
CA LEU A 94 -5.02 8.48 2.42
C LEU A 94 -3.72 7.83 1.98
N PHE A 95 -2.76 7.67 2.88
CA PHE A 95 -1.53 6.94 2.60
C PHE A 95 -0.88 6.45 3.89
N TYR A 96 0.01 5.48 3.75
CA TYR A 96 0.79 4.93 4.85
C TYR A 96 2.17 5.57 4.89
N LYS A 97 2.75 5.70 6.08
CA LYS A 97 4.15 6.07 6.25
C LYS A 97 4.88 5.04 7.09
N TYR A 98 6.05 4.61 6.63
CA TYR A 98 6.96 3.79 7.43
C TYR A 98 8.06 4.63 8.07
N ASP A 99 8.64 4.14 9.16
CA ASP A 99 9.84 4.73 9.73
C ASP A 99 11.08 4.29 8.90
N PRO A 100 11.87 5.21 8.32
CA PRO A 100 13.07 4.85 7.57
C PRO A 100 14.11 4.11 8.42
N ALA A 101 14.17 4.33 9.74
CA ALA A 101 15.01 3.60 10.66
C ALA A 101 14.54 2.16 10.86
N GLU A 102 13.26 1.89 10.66
CA GLU A 102 12.64 0.57 10.83
C GLU A 102 11.97 0.05 9.54
N LYS A 103 12.57 0.29 8.37
CA LYS A 103 11.97 -0.06 7.07
C LYS A 103 11.45 -1.51 6.92
N TRP A 104 11.90 -2.44 7.75
CA TRP A 104 11.49 -3.84 7.74
C TRP A 104 10.47 -4.23 8.82
N SER A 105 10.15 -3.35 9.79
CA SER A 105 9.27 -3.67 10.92
C SER A 105 7.79 -3.80 10.52
N ARG A 106 7.43 -3.36 9.30
CA ARG A 106 6.04 -3.21 8.84
C ARG A 106 5.20 -2.34 9.79
N ASN A 107 5.86 -1.44 10.53
CA ASN A 107 5.19 -0.44 11.35
C ASN A 107 4.82 0.73 10.45
N TYR A 108 3.54 0.75 10.05
CA TYR A 108 3.00 1.83 9.25
C TYR A 108 2.10 2.71 10.10
N SER A 109 2.36 4.00 10.04
CA SER A 109 1.45 5.05 10.51
C SER A 109 0.51 5.46 9.39
N LEU A 110 -0.64 6.04 9.75
CA LEU A 110 -1.69 6.41 8.80
C LEU A 110 -1.85 7.93 8.72
N TRP A 111 -1.88 8.44 7.49
CA TRP A 111 -1.85 9.87 7.20
C TRP A 111 -2.83 10.23 6.08
N VAL A 112 -3.26 11.49 6.09
CA VAL A 112 -4.04 12.07 4.99
C VAL A 112 -3.40 13.35 4.49
N ALA A 113 -3.45 13.58 3.17
CA ALA A 113 -2.94 14.78 2.52
C ALA A 113 -4.05 15.45 1.71
N ARG A 114 -4.11 16.78 1.77
CA ARG A 114 -4.91 17.58 0.85
C ARG A 114 -4.33 17.45 -0.56
N ALA A 115 -5.17 17.09 -1.53
CA ALA A 115 -4.73 16.84 -2.90
C ALA A 115 -4.27 18.11 -3.64
N ASP A 116 -4.62 19.29 -3.13
CA ASP A 116 -4.20 20.60 -3.63
C ASP A 116 -2.94 21.14 -2.94
N GLY A 117 -2.34 20.37 -2.01
CA GLY A 117 -1.17 20.79 -1.25
C GLY A 117 -1.49 21.58 0.03
N GLY A 118 -2.76 21.70 0.42
CA GLY A 118 -3.21 22.40 1.61
C GLY A 118 -2.81 21.78 2.96
N GLY A 119 -1.97 20.74 2.98
CA GLY A 119 -1.39 20.16 4.18
C GLY A 119 -1.38 18.64 4.23
N VAL A 120 -0.58 18.11 5.15
CA VAL A 120 -0.43 16.68 5.45
C VAL A 120 -0.67 16.49 6.94
N PHE A 121 -1.58 15.57 7.30
CA PHE A 121 -2.09 15.39 8.65
C PHE A 121 -1.96 13.94 9.08
N GLY A 122 -1.51 13.71 10.31
CA GLY A 122 -1.49 12.39 10.91
C GLY A 122 -2.88 12.00 11.37
N LEU A 123 -3.40 10.89 10.88
CA LEU A 123 -4.62 10.27 11.41
C LEU A 123 -4.27 9.33 12.57
N GLU A 124 -3.22 8.52 12.39
CA GLU A 124 -2.67 7.62 13.41
C GLU A 124 -1.13 7.62 13.31
N PRO A 125 -0.46 8.74 13.68
CA PRO A 125 0.97 8.94 13.40
C PRO A 125 1.90 8.05 14.22
N GLY A 126 1.46 7.56 15.39
CA GLY A 126 2.24 6.67 16.26
C GLY A 126 1.71 5.23 16.33
N GLY A 127 0.64 4.92 15.61
CA GLY A 127 0.03 3.60 15.62
C GLY A 127 0.66 2.65 14.59
N GLN A 128 0.47 1.36 14.83
CA GLN A 128 0.78 0.31 13.87
C GLN A 128 -0.50 -0.08 13.12
N VAL A 129 -0.74 0.57 11.99
CA VAL A 129 -1.95 0.37 11.17
C VAL A 129 -1.77 -0.86 10.27
N LEU A 130 -2.77 -1.74 10.31
CA LEU A 130 -2.81 -3.00 9.57
C LEU A 130 -3.47 -2.83 8.21
N ASP A 131 -4.59 -2.10 8.15
CA ASP A 131 -5.37 -1.86 6.95
C ASP A 131 -6.24 -0.61 7.14
N ALA A 132 -6.54 0.13 6.08
CA ALA A 132 -7.29 1.39 6.11
C ALA A 132 -7.92 1.68 4.75
N ARG A 133 -9.20 2.07 4.74
CA ARG A 133 -9.97 2.27 3.50
C ARG A 133 -10.97 3.40 3.65
N TRP A 134 -11.02 4.26 2.64
CA TRP A 134 -12.11 5.22 2.48
C TRP A 134 -13.46 4.51 2.36
N SER A 135 -14.48 5.08 3.00
CA SER A 135 -15.87 4.81 2.65
C SER A 135 -16.10 5.19 1.20
N PRO A 136 -16.87 4.42 0.42
CA PRO A 136 -17.21 4.78 -0.95
C PRO A 136 -18.22 5.94 -1.03
N ALA A 137 -18.93 6.26 0.06
CA ALA A 137 -20.06 7.19 0.06
C ALA A 137 -19.79 8.50 0.81
N ALA A 138 -18.76 8.56 1.63
CA ALA A 138 -18.43 9.72 2.46
C ALA A 138 -16.93 9.84 2.68
N ASN A 139 -16.47 11.03 3.07
CA ASN A 139 -15.10 11.26 3.50
C ASN A 139 -14.85 10.72 4.91
N SER A 140 -14.96 9.39 5.05
CA SER A 140 -14.66 8.69 6.30
C SER A 140 -13.70 7.55 5.99
N ILE A 141 -12.80 7.23 6.91
CA ILE A 141 -11.80 6.17 6.78
C ILE A 141 -12.07 5.15 7.89
N ALA A 142 -12.34 3.90 7.53
CA ALA A 142 -12.32 2.78 8.46
C ALA A 142 -10.93 2.15 8.43
N TYR A 143 -10.41 1.76 9.59
CA TYR A 143 -9.05 1.22 9.69
C TYR A 143 -8.83 0.33 10.91
N LEU A 144 -7.89 -0.60 10.77
CA LEU A 144 -7.45 -1.53 11.81
C LEU A 144 -6.08 -1.12 12.33
N ILE A 145 -5.92 -1.06 13.65
CA ILE A 145 -4.65 -0.73 14.32
C ILE A 145 -4.30 -1.79 15.34
N VAL A 146 -3.04 -2.27 15.39
CA VAL A 146 -2.57 -3.16 16.46
C VAL A 146 -2.69 -2.44 17.80
N LYS A 147 -3.26 -3.12 18.80
CA LYS A 147 -3.29 -2.58 20.16
C LYS A 147 -1.90 -2.70 20.81
N PRO A 148 -1.32 -1.62 21.34
CA PRO A 148 0.00 -1.66 21.97
C PRO A 148 0.06 -2.73 23.07
N GLY A 149 1.11 -3.55 23.04
CA GLY A 149 1.32 -4.62 24.03
C GLY A 149 0.54 -5.92 23.76
N GLU A 150 -0.25 -5.98 22.69
CA GLU A 150 -0.93 -7.21 22.27
C GLU A 150 -0.30 -7.82 21.00
N SER A 151 -0.61 -9.10 20.73
CA SER A 151 -0.15 -9.78 19.51
C SER A 151 -0.69 -9.10 18.24
N VAL A 152 0.07 -9.17 17.15
CA VAL A 152 -0.15 -8.52 15.82
C VAL A 152 -1.50 -8.85 15.13
N ARG A 153 -2.40 -9.61 15.79
CA ARG A 153 -3.73 -9.99 15.30
C ARG A 153 -4.89 -9.58 16.23
N SER A 154 -4.63 -8.90 17.35
CA SER A 154 -5.66 -8.12 18.05
C SER A 154 -5.47 -6.66 17.70
N GLY A 155 -6.28 -6.19 16.75
CA GLY A 155 -6.34 -4.77 16.42
C GLY A 155 -7.68 -4.17 16.77
N GLU A 156 -7.66 -2.92 17.21
CA GLU A 156 -8.86 -2.10 17.34
C GLU A 156 -9.37 -1.74 15.94
N PHE A 157 -10.70 -1.75 15.76
CA PHE A 157 -11.33 -1.28 14.53
C PHE A 157 -11.88 0.12 14.76
N LYS A 158 -11.43 1.09 13.97
CA LYS A 158 -11.74 2.50 14.15
C LYS A 158 -12.33 3.11 12.87
N LEU A 159 -13.02 4.23 13.04
CA LEU A 159 -13.53 5.08 11.97
C LEU A 159 -13.18 6.53 12.25
N ALA A 160 -12.66 7.26 11.27
CA ALA A 160 -12.46 8.71 11.37
C ALA A 160 -13.12 9.45 10.20
N ASP A 161 -13.77 10.57 10.48
CA ASP A 161 -14.22 11.50 9.45
C ASP A 161 -13.08 12.43 9.03
N VAL A 162 -13.04 12.80 7.75
CA VAL A 162 -12.09 13.77 7.22
C VAL A 162 -12.85 14.97 6.69
N GLY A 163 -12.76 16.07 7.43
CA GLY A 163 -13.33 17.35 7.06
C GLY A 163 -12.28 18.30 6.50
N ASP A 164 -12.67 19.55 6.25
CA ASP A 164 -11.80 20.54 5.60
C ASP A 164 -10.49 20.83 6.34
N LYS A 165 -10.47 20.64 7.65
CA LYS A 165 -9.31 20.89 8.51
C LYS A 165 -8.45 19.65 8.73
N GLY A 166 -8.75 18.55 8.05
CA GLY A 166 -8.10 17.26 8.24
C GLY A 166 -8.97 16.23 8.96
N PRO A 167 -8.36 15.15 9.46
CA PRO A 167 -9.08 14.08 10.15
C PRO A 167 -9.62 14.58 11.50
N GLY A 168 -10.84 14.18 11.84
CA GLY A 168 -11.43 14.33 13.16
C GLY A 168 -10.96 13.24 14.14
N GLU A 169 -11.50 13.28 15.35
CA GLU A 169 -11.23 12.25 16.35
C GLU A 169 -11.78 10.89 15.92
N PRO A 170 -10.98 9.80 15.95
CA PRO A 170 -11.46 8.48 15.59
C PRO A 170 -12.47 7.91 16.58
N LEU A 171 -13.58 7.38 16.05
CA LEU A 171 -14.53 6.55 16.75
C LEU A 171 -13.99 5.10 16.85
N LEU A 172 -13.96 4.54 18.05
CA LEU A 172 -13.74 3.11 18.24
C LEU A 172 -15.01 2.33 17.88
N LEU A 173 -14.92 1.50 16.84
CA LEU A 173 -16.01 0.63 16.40
C LEU A 173 -16.02 -0.70 17.14
N LYS A 174 -14.85 -1.35 17.24
CA LYS A 174 -14.68 -2.66 17.91
C LYS A 174 -13.35 -2.73 18.66
N GLU A 175 -13.41 -3.38 19.82
CA GLU A 175 -12.26 -3.70 20.65
C GLU A 175 -11.39 -4.80 20.02
N ALA A 176 -10.12 -4.82 20.42
CA ALA A 176 -9.13 -5.75 19.88
C ALA A 176 -9.43 -7.24 20.17
N SER A 177 -10.29 -7.52 21.16
CA SER A 177 -10.75 -8.86 21.52
C SER A 177 -11.51 -9.57 20.39
N GLU A 178 -12.10 -8.84 19.44
CA GLU A 178 -12.87 -9.45 18.34
C GLU A 178 -11.97 -10.02 17.21
N LYS A 179 -10.64 -9.84 17.29
CA LYS A 179 -9.64 -10.44 16.39
C LYS A 179 -10.00 -10.29 14.91
N ILE A 180 -10.34 -9.06 14.53
CA ILE A 180 -10.70 -8.73 13.15
C ILE A 180 -9.45 -8.82 12.27
N VAL A 181 -9.53 -9.64 11.21
CA VAL A 181 -8.39 -9.89 10.31
C VAL A 181 -8.49 -9.16 8.98
N ASN A 182 -9.71 -8.80 8.56
CA ASN A 182 -9.96 -8.06 7.33
C ASN A 182 -11.36 -7.43 7.40
N PHE A 183 -11.58 -6.38 6.62
CA PHE A 183 -12.88 -5.74 6.48
C PHE A 183 -13.08 -5.22 5.06
N CYS A 184 -14.31 -4.87 4.69
CA CYS A 184 -14.61 -4.06 3.51
C CYS A 184 -15.88 -3.23 3.75
N TRP A 185 -16.01 -2.15 2.98
CA TRP A 185 -17.23 -1.36 2.93
C TRP A 185 -18.27 -2.05 2.07
N VAL A 186 -19.52 -2.04 2.53
CA VAL A 186 -20.66 -2.26 1.64
C VAL A 186 -20.71 -1.09 0.65
N PRO A 187 -21.04 -1.28 -0.65
CA PRO A 187 -20.96 -0.22 -1.66
C PRO A 187 -21.73 1.06 -1.34
N ALA A 188 -22.84 0.95 -0.59
CA ALA A 188 -23.61 2.11 -0.13
C ALA A 188 -22.89 2.94 0.94
N GLY A 189 -21.80 2.43 1.54
CA GLY A 189 -21.00 3.11 2.56
C GLY A 189 -21.66 3.21 3.93
N ASP A 190 -22.82 2.57 4.13
CA ASP A 190 -23.59 2.58 5.37
C ASP A 190 -23.23 1.44 6.33
N ARG A 191 -22.52 0.42 5.85
CA ARG A 191 -22.15 -0.79 6.58
C ARG A 191 -20.73 -1.26 6.28
N LEU A 192 -20.18 -2.01 7.24
CA LEU A 192 -18.89 -2.68 7.15
C LEU A 192 -19.11 -4.18 7.28
N VAL A 193 -18.48 -4.95 6.40
CA VAL A 193 -18.35 -6.41 6.51
C VAL A 193 -16.95 -6.71 6.99
N TYR A 194 -16.80 -7.62 7.95
CA TYR A 194 -15.50 -7.98 8.48
C TYR A 194 -15.41 -9.46 8.86
N THR A 195 -14.19 -9.97 8.92
CA THR A 195 -13.90 -11.37 9.27
C THR A 195 -13.19 -11.46 10.60
N THR A 196 -13.61 -12.39 11.45
CA THR A 196 -12.96 -12.68 12.74
C THR A 196 -12.18 -13.99 12.67
N ALA A 197 -11.08 -14.08 13.42
CA ALA A 197 -10.35 -15.33 13.64
C ALA A 197 -10.81 -16.01 14.93
N ALA A 198 -10.60 -17.33 15.04
CA ALA A 198 -10.84 -18.09 16.26
C ALA A 198 -9.93 -17.60 17.41
N GLU A 199 -10.49 -17.40 18.61
CA GLU A 199 -9.74 -16.97 19.81
C GLU A 199 -8.68 -18.01 20.24
N ASN A 200 -8.98 -19.31 20.08
CA ASN A 200 -8.15 -20.42 20.57
C ASN A 200 -8.68 -21.75 19.98
N PRO A 201 -7.84 -22.68 19.47
CA PRO A 201 -8.33 -24.02 19.06
C PRO A 201 -9.06 -24.79 20.17
N ASN A 202 -8.90 -24.41 21.45
CA ASN A 202 -9.58 -25.02 22.60
C ASN A 202 -10.88 -24.29 23.02
N VAL A 203 -11.24 -23.17 22.38
CA VAL A 203 -12.50 -22.45 22.61
C VAL A 203 -13.34 -22.58 21.34
N LYS A 204 -14.64 -22.87 21.48
CA LYS A 204 -15.59 -23.06 20.36
C LYS A 204 -15.96 -21.75 19.66
N GLU A 205 -15.00 -20.89 19.37
CA GLU A 205 -15.26 -19.71 18.54
C GLU A 205 -14.72 -19.94 17.14
N SER A 206 -15.67 -20.00 16.22
CA SER A 206 -15.41 -20.21 14.80
C SER A 206 -15.09 -18.91 14.08
N PRO A 207 -14.21 -18.94 13.06
CA PRO A 207 -14.08 -17.84 12.14
C PRO A 207 -15.45 -17.47 11.56
N ALA A 208 -15.76 -16.17 11.56
CA ALA A 208 -17.05 -15.67 11.13
C ALA A 208 -16.91 -14.48 10.20
N ILE A 209 -17.88 -14.34 9.30
CA ILE A 209 -18.14 -13.12 8.52
C ILE A 209 -19.28 -12.40 9.22
N LYS A 210 -19.03 -11.17 9.62
CA LYS A 210 -19.99 -10.31 10.30
C LYS A 210 -20.23 -9.03 9.50
N VAL A 211 -21.39 -8.42 9.70
CA VAL A 211 -21.74 -7.11 9.16
C VAL A 211 -22.22 -6.20 10.28
N MET A 212 -21.88 -4.92 10.21
CA MET A 212 -22.31 -3.91 11.17
C MET A 212 -22.60 -2.57 10.49
N PRO A 213 -23.40 -1.69 11.10
CA PRO A 213 -23.49 -0.30 10.67
C PRO A 213 -22.12 0.38 10.73
N ALA A 214 -21.83 1.21 9.73
CA ALA A 214 -20.53 1.87 9.57
C ALA A 214 -20.15 2.76 10.77
N ARG A 215 -21.15 3.35 11.42
CA ARG A 215 -20.98 4.26 12.56
C ARG A 215 -21.00 3.55 13.92
N GLY A 216 -20.86 2.23 13.94
CA GLY A 216 -20.97 1.43 15.15
C GLY A 216 -22.38 0.89 15.36
N GLY A 217 -22.49 -0.08 16.26
CA GLY A 217 -23.72 -0.79 16.55
C GLY A 217 -23.50 -2.29 16.70
N GLU A 218 -24.60 -3.01 16.90
CA GLU A 218 -24.58 -4.47 16.96
C GLU A 218 -24.15 -5.05 15.60
N ALA A 219 -23.33 -6.10 15.64
CA ALA A 219 -22.87 -6.79 14.45
C ALA A 219 -23.68 -8.08 14.28
N GLU A 220 -24.14 -8.33 13.07
CA GLU A 220 -24.84 -9.54 12.69
C GLU A 220 -23.85 -10.54 12.08
N THR A 221 -23.91 -11.80 12.48
CA THR A 221 -23.14 -12.89 11.86
C THR A 221 -23.85 -13.36 10.59
N ILE A 222 -23.20 -13.17 9.44
CA ILE A 222 -23.70 -13.65 8.14
C ILE A 222 -23.34 -15.12 7.93
N LEU A 223 -22.10 -15.49 8.29
CA LEU A 223 -21.57 -16.83 8.11
C LEU A 223 -20.66 -17.16 9.28
N ALA A 224 -20.85 -18.33 9.88
CA ALA A 224 -19.90 -18.93 10.82
C ALA A 224 -19.48 -20.29 10.27
N LEU A 225 -18.17 -20.55 10.24
CA LEU A 225 -17.68 -21.88 9.89
C LEU A 225 -17.77 -22.77 11.12
N GLU A 226 -18.78 -23.63 11.23
CA GLU A 226 -18.79 -24.61 12.33
C GLU A 226 -17.47 -25.41 12.28
N PRO A 227 -16.86 -25.71 13.44
CA PRO A 227 -15.70 -26.59 13.45
C PRO A 227 -16.16 -27.94 12.92
N GLU A 228 -15.72 -28.29 11.71
CA GLU A 228 -16.07 -29.58 11.11
C GLU A 228 -15.72 -30.71 12.08
N PHE A 229 -16.73 -31.51 12.38
CA PHE A 229 -16.72 -32.83 13.02
C PHE A 229 -15.31 -33.42 13.28
N SER A 230 -14.89 -33.44 14.55
CA SER A 230 -13.82 -34.34 14.98
C SER A 230 -14.39 -35.77 15.02
N PRO A 231 -13.92 -36.73 14.22
CA PRO A 231 -14.37 -38.11 14.35
C PRO A 231 -13.73 -38.70 15.63
N GLU A 232 -14.32 -38.44 16.79
CA GLU A 232 -14.23 -39.42 17.87
C GLU A 232 -15.25 -40.53 17.60
N ALA A 233 -14.85 -41.47 16.75
CA ALA A 233 -15.31 -42.86 16.83
C ALA A 233 -14.03 -43.67 17.11
N GLY A 234 -13.76 -44.06 18.35
CA GLY A 234 -14.55 -45.08 18.99
C GLY A 234 -14.05 -46.45 18.51
N HIS A 235 -12.98 -46.95 19.13
CA HIS A 235 -12.76 -48.39 19.20
C HIS A 235 -12.85 -48.82 20.66
N PRO A 236 -13.97 -49.42 21.08
CA PRO A 236 -14.01 -50.31 22.24
C PRO A 236 -14.08 -51.78 21.80
N PRO A 237 -13.77 -52.76 22.66
CA PRO A 237 -12.67 -52.85 23.64
C PRO A 237 -11.45 -53.62 23.10
#